data_AF-A0A4R4YM89-F1
#
_entry.id   AF-A0A4R4YM89-F1
#
_cell.length_a   1.000
_cell.length_b   1.000
_cell.length_c   1.000
_cell.angle_alpha   90.00
_cell.angle_beta   90.00
_cell.angle_gamma   90.00
#
_symmetry.space_group_name_H-M   'P 1'
#
loop_
_entity.id
_entity.type
_entity.pdbx_description
1 polymer ?
#
loop_
_entity_poly.entity_id
_entity_poly.type
_entity_poly.pdbx_seq_one_letter_code
_entity_poly.pdbx_strand_id
1 'polypeptide(L)'
;PYGGANGWAGQIGHIPVRPDGLACGCGQRGCLAAYASGGAVAARVGVPGAAEVVRLVAEGDAEAVRVWAEAVEALALALATYTLVADPAAIVLGGGVSQAGDALIVPLRERLAHRLGFRKAPEVRASSLGPLAGLIGAGLLAWRSLAR
;
A
#
# COMPACT_ATOMS: atom_id res chain seq x y z
N PRO A 1 8.04 -12.73 -12.29
CA PRO A 1 6.95 -11.78 -11.96
C PRO A 1 5.70 -12.19 -12.75
N TYR A 2 4.51 -12.15 -12.15
CA TYR A 2 3.26 -12.34 -12.87
C TYR A 2 2.90 -11.03 -13.56
N GLY A 3 3.10 -10.94 -14.88
CA GLY A 3 2.88 -9.71 -15.65
C GLY A 3 1.46 -9.56 -16.21
N GLY A 4 0.68 -10.64 -16.26
CA GLY A 4 -0.58 -10.68 -17.01
C GLY A 4 -0.36 -10.57 -18.52
N ALA A 5 -1.46 -10.58 -19.29
CA ALA A 5 -1.41 -10.62 -20.75
C ALA A 5 -0.64 -9.44 -21.39
N ASN A 6 -0.70 -8.27 -20.77
CA ASN A 6 -0.15 -7.01 -21.31
C ASN A 6 0.87 -6.35 -20.36
N GLY A 7 1.38 -7.05 -19.35
CA GLY A 7 2.35 -6.48 -18.40
C GLY A 7 1.74 -5.59 -17.29
N TRP A 8 0.41 -5.46 -17.23
CA TRP A 8 -0.31 -4.58 -16.30
C TRP A 8 -0.81 -5.26 -15.01
N ALA A 9 -0.49 -6.54 -14.79
CA ALA A 9 -0.90 -7.19 -13.54
C ALA A 9 -0.23 -6.54 -12.32
N GLY A 10 -0.96 -6.49 -11.19
CA GLY A 10 -0.44 -5.95 -9.93
C GLY A 10 -0.58 -4.45 -9.74
N GLN A 11 -1.33 -3.75 -10.59
CA GLN A 11 -1.68 -2.32 -10.45
C GLN A 11 -2.69 -2.06 -9.32
N ILE A 12 -2.40 -2.56 -8.11
CA ILE A 12 -3.31 -2.54 -6.94
C ILE A 12 -3.70 -1.13 -6.50
N GLY A 13 -2.87 -0.13 -6.82
CA GLY A 13 -3.15 1.28 -6.55
C GLY A 13 -4.44 1.79 -7.21
N HIS A 14 -4.90 1.13 -8.27
CA HIS A 14 -6.12 1.50 -8.99
C HIS A 14 -7.36 0.68 -8.59
N ILE A 15 -7.26 -0.22 -7.61
CA ILE A 15 -8.42 -0.92 -7.07
C ILE A 15 -9.39 0.12 -6.47
N PRO A 16 -10.67 0.15 -6.88
CA PRO A 16 -11.67 1.06 -6.32
C PRO A 16 -12.11 0.58 -4.93
N VAL A 17 -11.42 1.06 -3.90
CA VAL A 17 -11.72 0.76 -2.49
C VAL A 17 -12.89 1.60 -1.95
N ARG A 18 -13.21 2.70 -2.63
CA ARG A 18 -14.35 3.58 -2.35
C ARG A 18 -14.97 4.05 -3.67
N PRO A 19 -15.84 3.28 -4.33
CA PRO A 19 -16.31 3.58 -5.70
C PRO A 19 -16.76 5.03 -5.94
N ASP A 20 -17.47 5.64 -4.99
CA ASP A 20 -17.95 7.04 -5.06
C ASP A 20 -17.00 8.04 -4.37
N GLY A 21 -15.74 7.64 -4.20
CA GLY A 21 -14.77 8.33 -3.37
C GLY A 21 -13.98 9.42 -4.08
N LEU A 22 -12.78 9.67 -3.54
CA LEU A 22 -11.84 10.69 -4.01
C LEU A 22 -11.51 10.50 -5.50
N ALA A 23 -11.36 11.61 -6.21
CA ALA A 23 -10.85 11.59 -7.58
C ALA A 23 -9.41 11.06 -7.61
N CYS A 24 -9.08 10.27 -8.64
CA CYS A 24 -7.74 9.75 -8.86
C CYS A 24 -7.14 10.36 -10.14
N GLY A 25 -5.83 10.61 -10.13
CA GLY A 25 -5.11 11.12 -11.30
C GLY A 25 -5.17 10.20 -12.54
N CYS A 26 -5.58 8.93 -12.39
CA CYS A 26 -5.83 8.03 -13.51
C CYS A 26 -7.18 8.25 -14.22
N GLY A 27 -8.02 9.16 -13.73
CA GLY A 27 -9.36 9.44 -14.27
C GLY A 27 -10.51 8.68 -13.58
N GLN A 28 -10.19 7.67 -12.76
CA GLN A 28 -11.20 6.96 -11.95
C GLN A 28 -11.50 7.69 -10.62
N ARG A 29 -12.44 7.12 -9.86
CA ARG A 29 -12.73 7.50 -8.48
C ARG A 29 -12.46 6.33 -7.53
N GLY A 30 -12.11 6.65 -6.30
CA GLY A 30 -12.05 5.64 -5.26
C GLY A 30 -10.82 4.75 -5.24
N CYS A 31 -9.85 5.00 -6.11
CA CYS A 31 -8.65 4.18 -6.19
C CYS A 31 -7.88 4.17 -4.87
N LEU A 32 -7.32 3.02 -4.50
CA LEU A 32 -6.45 2.87 -3.32
C LEU A 32 -5.39 3.97 -3.23
N ALA A 33 -4.75 4.33 -4.35
CA ALA A 33 -3.70 5.35 -4.38
C ALA A 33 -4.18 6.74 -3.93
N ALA A 34 -5.47 7.07 -4.09
CA ALA A 34 -6.05 8.32 -3.60
C ALA A 34 -6.22 8.34 -2.07
N TYR A 35 -6.13 7.18 -1.41
CA TYR A 35 -6.29 7.05 0.04
C TYR A 35 -5.00 6.70 0.76
N ALA A 36 -4.16 5.82 0.19
CA ALA A 36 -3.04 5.19 0.89
C ALA A 36 -1.67 5.50 0.28
N SER A 37 -1.57 6.32 -0.78
CA SER A 37 -0.27 6.80 -1.26
C SER A 37 0.27 7.88 -0.34
N GLY A 38 1.60 7.97 -0.20
CA GLY A 38 2.22 8.94 0.70
C GLY A 38 1.86 10.39 0.37
N GLY A 39 1.80 10.73 -0.92
CA GLY A 39 1.39 12.06 -1.37
C GLY A 39 -0.09 12.34 -1.11
N ALA A 40 -0.98 11.35 -1.30
CA ALA A 40 -2.41 11.55 -1.05
C ALA A 40 -2.72 11.73 0.44
N VAL A 41 -2.09 10.93 1.32
CA VAL A 41 -2.23 11.08 2.77
C VAL A 41 -1.71 12.45 3.20
N ALA A 42 -0.52 12.85 2.74
CA ALA A 42 0.07 14.15 3.06
C ALA A 42 -0.81 15.33 2.61
N ALA A 43 -1.30 15.29 1.37
CA ALA A 43 -2.17 16.32 0.82
C ALA A 43 -3.49 16.47 1.59
N ARG A 44 -4.06 15.36 2.07
CA ARG A 44 -5.32 15.36 2.84
C ARG A 44 -5.16 15.93 4.25
N VAL A 45 -3.99 15.77 4.86
CA VAL A 45 -3.65 16.38 6.16
C VAL A 45 -3.15 17.83 6.00
N GLY A 46 -2.67 18.21 4.81
CA GLY A 46 -2.13 19.54 4.54
C GLY A 46 -0.66 19.69 4.91
N VAL A 47 0.13 18.61 4.80
CA VAL A 47 1.56 18.58 5.15
C VAL A 47 2.44 18.16 3.96
N PRO A 48 3.77 18.42 3.99
CA PRO A 48 4.64 18.18 2.83
C PRO A 48 4.86 16.70 2.48
N GLY A 49 4.63 15.77 3.40
CA GLY A 49 4.89 14.36 3.16
C GLY A 49 4.36 13.41 4.22
N ALA A 50 4.31 12.12 3.89
CA ALA A 50 3.76 11.08 4.76
C ALA A 50 4.52 10.91 6.08
N ALA A 51 5.83 11.21 6.12
CA ALA A 51 6.61 11.17 7.36
C ALA A 51 6.08 12.17 8.41
N GLU A 52 5.66 13.36 7.95
CA GLU A 52 5.05 14.38 8.79
C GLU A 52 3.67 13.95 9.30
N VAL A 53 2.88 13.28 8.45
CA VAL A 53 1.61 12.69 8.88
C VAL A 53 1.83 11.68 10.01
N VAL A 54 2.81 10.78 9.88
CA VAL A 54 3.11 9.78 10.92
C VAL A 54 3.51 10.46 12.24
N ARG A 55 4.26 11.56 12.18
CA ARG A 55 4.60 12.36 13.35
C ARG A 55 3.35 12.93 14.02
N LEU A 56 2.47 13.58 13.26
CA LEU A 56 1.21 14.15 13.75
C LEU A 56 0.28 13.07 14.34
N VAL A 57 0.23 11.88 13.74
CA VAL A 57 -0.49 10.72 14.29
C VAL A 57 0.05 10.34 15.67
N ALA A 58 1.38 10.32 15.84
CA ALA A 58 2.00 10.02 17.13
C ALA A 58 1.76 11.11 18.19
N GLU A 59 1.60 12.36 17.75
CA GLU A 59 1.24 13.51 18.60
C GLU A 59 -0.26 13.56 18.92
N GLY A 60 -1.08 12.72 18.29
CA GLY A 60 -2.52 12.64 18.53
C GLY A 60 -3.34 13.69 17.78
N ASP A 61 -2.80 14.30 16.72
CA ASP A 61 -3.56 15.22 15.88
C ASP A 61 -4.77 14.50 15.27
N ALA A 62 -5.97 15.04 15.53
CA ALA A 62 -7.22 14.36 15.22
C ALA A 62 -7.41 14.13 13.71
N GLU A 63 -6.99 15.07 12.88
CA GLU A 63 -7.14 14.97 11.43
C GLU A 63 -6.12 13.98 10.84
N ALA A 64 -4.87 14.03 11.28
CA ALA A 64 -3.84 13.08 10.88
C ALA A 64 -4.22 11.65 11.28
N VAL A 65 -4.70 11.43 12.51
CA VAL A 65 -5.19 10.13 12.98
C VAL A 65 -6.33 9.63 12.12
N ARG A 66 -7.31 10.48 11.80
CA ARG A 66 -8.45 10.10 10.94
C ARG A 66 -8.01 9.73 9.54
N VAL A 67 -7.21 10.57 8.88
CA VAL A 67 -6.71 10.33 7.52
C VAL A 67 -5.84 9.07 7.46
N TRP A 68 -4.99 8.86 8.46
CA TRP A 68 -4.15 7.66 8.55
C TRP A 68 -5.00 6.40 8.74
N ALA A 69 -5.98 6.42 9.64
CA ALA A 69 -6.89 5.29 9.85
C ALA A 69 -7.64 4.91 8.56
N GLU A 70 -8.11 5.89 7.80
CA GLU A 70 -8.74 5.66 6.49
C GLU A 70 -7.76 5.06 5.47
N ALA A 71 -6.50 5.50 5.47
CA ALA A 71 -5.47 4.97 4.59
C ALA A 71 -5.17 3.49 4.91
N VAL A 72 -5.03 3.13 6.19
CA VAL A 72 -4.80 1.74 6.62
C VAL A 72 -6.01 0.86 6.29
N GLU A 73 -7.23 1.38 6.47
CA GLU A 73 -8.47 0.66 6.14
C GLU A 73 -8.60 0.38 4.64
N ALA A 74 -8.32 1.38 3.81
CA ALA A 74 -8.27 1.26 2.36
C ALA A 74 -7.22 0.23 1.91
N LEU A 75 -6.03 0.28 2.49
CA LEU A 75 -4.95 -0.66 2.19
C LEU A 75 -5.32 -2.08 2.60
N ALA A 76 -5.89 -2.28 3.78
CA ALA A 76 -6.34 -3.59 4.24
C ALA A 76 -7.39 -4.20 3.30
N LEU A 77 -8.34 -3.40 2.82
CA LEU A 77 -9.34 -3.85 1.85
C LEU A 77 -8.68 -4.29 0.54
N ALA A 78 -7.81 -3.47 -0.03
CA ALA A 78 -7.14 -3.80 -1.28
C ALA A 78 -6.25 -5.05 -1.16
N LEU A 79 -5.52 -5.20 -0.05
CA LEU A 79 -4.67 -6.38 0.19
C LEU A 79 -5.49 -7.65 0.43
N ALA A 80 -6.65 -7.55 1.09
CA ALA A 80 -7.58 -8.68 1.21
C ALA A 80 -8.08 -9.10 -0.18
N THR A 81 -8.57 -8.16 -0.98
CA THR A 81 -8.98 -8.42 -2.37
C THR A 81 -7.88 -9.07 -3.19
N TYR A 82 -6.65 -8.55 -3.10
CA TYR A 82 -5.51 -9.11 -3.82
C TYR A 82 -5.16 -10.53 -3.34
N THR A 83 -5.28 -10.79 -2.03
CA THR A 83 -5.06 -12.12 -1.44
C THR A 83 -6.07 -13.14 -1.96
N LEU A 84 -7.34 -12.75 -2.15
CA LEU A 84 -8.36 -13.63 -2.73
C LEU A 84 -8.06 -14.04 -4.17
N VAL A 85 -7.29 -13.24 -4.91
CA VAL A 85 -6.93 -13.50 -6.30
C VAL A 85 -5.61 -14.26 -6.43
N ALA A 86 -4.60 -13.89 -5.64
CA ALA A 86 -3.22 -14.35 -5.82
C ALA A 86 -2.73 -15.33 -4.75
N ASP A 87 -3.46 -15.50 -3.65
CA ASP A 87 -3.11 -16.35 -2.50
C ASP A 87 -1.62 -16.33 -2.09
N PRO A 88 -1.02 -15.16 -1.83
CA PRO A 88 0.39 -15.09 -1.50
C PRO A 88 0.65 -15.63 -0.09
N ALA A 89 1.81 -16.24 0.13
CA ALA A 89 2.26 -16.59 1.49
C ALA A 89 2.66 -15.35 2.32
N ALA A 90 3.16 -14.30 1.65
CA ALA A 90 3.59 -13.06 2.28
C ALA A 90 3.35 -11.83 1.38
N ILE A 91 3.11 -10.69 2.03
CA ILE A 91 2.97 -9.36 1.43
C ILE A 91 4.12 -8.50 1.95
N VAL A 92 4.96 -8.01 1.04
CA VAL A 92 6.09 -7.14 1.37
C VAL A 92 5.77 -5.71 0.95
N LEU A 93 5.69 -4.80 1.93
CA LEU A 93 5.40 -3.38 1.69
C LEU A 93 6.70 -2.63 1.42
N GLY A 94 6.78 -1.99 0.26
CA GLY A 94 7.85 -1.05 -0.09
C GLY A 94 7.39 0.40 -0.10
N GLY A 95 8.31 1.29 -0.49
CA GLY A 95 8.03 2.72 -0.64
C GLY A 95 8.09 3.51 0.67
N GLY A 96 7.92 4.83 0.58
CA GLY A 96 8.05 5.73 1.73
C GLY A 96 7.03 5.46 2.85
N VAL A 97 5.83 4.98 2.50
CA VAL A 97 4.77 4.67 3.48
C VAL A 97 5.15 3.48 4.37
N SER A 98 5.93 2.51 3.86
CA SER A 98 6.39 1.37 4.68
C SER A 98 7.40 1.77 5.75
N GLN A 99 7.95 3.00 5.71
CA GLN A 99 8.87 3.53 6.72
C GLN A 99 8.15 3.92 8.02
N ALA A 100 6.81 3.94 8.03
CA ALA A 100 6.02 4.15 9.24
C ALA A 100 6.14 2.99 10.27
N GLY A 101 6.80 1.89 9.91
CA GLY A 101 7.08 0.78 10.82
C GLY A 101 5.81 0.22 11.45
N ASP A 102 5.83 0.01 12.77
CA ASP A 102 4.72 -0.59 13.51
C ASP A 102 3.44 0.26 13.47
N ALA A 103 3.55 1.58 13.29
CA ALA A 103 2.39 2.48 13.14
C ALA A 103 1.57 2.17 11.87
N LEU A 104 2.15 1.48 10.89
CA LEU A 104 1.44 0.92 9.74
C LEU A 104 1.21 -0.58 9.88
N ILE A 105 2.27 -1.34 10.19
CA ILE A 105 2.27 -2.80 10.07
C ILE A 105 1.30 -3.45 11.04
N VAL A 106 1.27 -3.00 12.30
CA VAL A 106 0.38 -3.56 13.33
C VAL A 106 -1.10 -3.34 12.98
N PRO A 107 -1.59 -2.10 12.78
CA PRO A 107 -3.00 -1.87 12.48
C PRO A 107 -3.43 -2.47 11.13
N LEU A 108 -2.51 -2.59 10.18
CA LEU A 108 -2.78 -3.24 8.89
C LEU A 108 -2.96 -4.75 9.01
N ARG A 109 -2.09 -5.43 9.78
CA ARG A 109 -2.19 -6.88 10.02
C ARG A 109 -3.51 -7.23 10.70
N GLU A 110 -3.92 -6.46 11.70
CA GLU A 110 -5.20 -6.64 12.39
C GLU A 110 -6.40 -6.51 11.44
N ARG A 111 -6.44 -5.42 10.66
CA ARG A 111 -7.53 -5.16 9.70
C ARG A 111 -7.58 -6.17 8.56
N LEU A 112 -6.41 -6.65 8.11
CA LEU A 112 -6.33 -7.69 7.09
C LEU A 112 -6.81 -9.04 7.63
N ALA A 113 -6.42 -9.40 8.86
CA ALA A 113 -6.88 -10.62 9.51
C ALA A 113 -8.40 -10.62 9.69
N HIS A 114 -8.98 -9.50 10.13
CA HIS A 114 -10.44 -9.36 10.27
C HIS A 114 -11.17 -9.58 8.93
N ARG A 115 -10.64 -9.03 7.82
CA ARG A 115 -11.21 -9.19 6.47
C ARG A 115 -11.10 -10.61 5.92
N LEU A 116 -10.12 -11.35 6.39
CA LEU A 116 -9.86 -12.73 5.98
C LEU A 116 -10.33 -13.73 7.03
N GLY A 117 -11.34 -13.41 7.86
CA GLY A 117 -11.73 -14.23 9.04
C GLY A 117 -12.07 -15.70 8.78
N PHE A 118 -12.27 -16.11 7.52
CA PHE A 118 -12.46 -17.51 7.12
C PHE A 118 -11.13 -18.29 6.90
N ARG A 119 -9.98 -17.61 6.99
CA ARG A 119 -8.64 -18.18 6.78
C ARG A 119 -7.56 -17.42 7.54
N LYS A 120 -6.34 -17.96 7.57
CA LYS A 120 -5.18 -17.20 8.05
C LYS A 120 -4.78 -16.14 7.02
N ALA A 121 -4.57 -14.91 7.49
CA ALA A 121 -4.01 -13.84 6.67
C ALA A 121 -2.52 -14.10 6.37
N PRO A 122 -2.02 -13.69 5.19
CA PRO A 122 -0.60 -13.81 4.85
C PRO A 122 0.27 -12.93 5.75
N GLU A 123 1.54 -13.29 5.87
CA GLU A 123 2.50 -12.47 6.61
C GLU A 123 2.66 -11.10 5.92
N VAL A 124 2.48 -10.00 6.66
CA VAL A 124 2.74 -8.65 6.13
C VAL A 124 4.03 -8.12 6.75
N ARG A 125 4.99 -7.67 5.94
CA ARG A 125 6.26 -7.10 6.44
C ARG A 125 6.74 -5.91 5.61
N ALA A 126 7.54 -5.04 6.19
CA ALA A 126 8.23 -3.99 5.45
C ALA A 126 9.41 -4.57 4.65
N SER A 127 9.71 -3.97 3.51
CA SER A 127 10.90 -4.29 2.71
C SER A 127 12.18 -3.86 3.43
N SER A 128 13.12 -4.78 3.59
CA SER A 128 14.47 -4.48 4.11
C SER A 128 15.36 -3.74 3.11
N LEU A 129 14.97 -3.68 1.83
CA LEU A 129 15.73 -3.01 0.77
C LEU A 129 15.44 -1.51 0.66
N GLY A 130 14.45 -1.02 1.41
CA GLY A 130 14.12 0.41 1.48
C GLY A 130 13.90 1.05 0.10
N PRO A 131 14.39 2.29 -0.13
CA PRO A 131 14.25 3.00 -1.40
C PRO A 131 14.91 2.30 -2.59
N LEU A 132 15.90 1.42 -2.34
CA LEU A 132 16.66 0.74 -3.38
C LEU A 132 15.94 -0.48 -3.96
N ALA A 133 14.84 -0.94 -3.33
CA ALA A 133 14.13 -2.14 -3.74
C ALA A 133 13.76 -2.13 -5.24
N GLY A 134 13.23 -1.00 -5.73
CA GLY A 134 12.85 -0.84 -7.13
C GLY A 134 14.07 -0.84 -8.08
N LEU A 135 15.14 -0.13 -7.70
CA LEU A 135 16.37 -0.05 -8.49
C LEU A 135 17.05 -1.42 -8.61
N ILE A 136 17.18 -2.14 -7.49
CA ILE A 136 17.75 -3.49 -7.46
C ILE A 136 16.90 -4.43 -8.32
N GLY A 137 15.57 -4.37 -8.19
CA GLY A 137 14.65 -5.16 -9.00
C GLY A 137 14.81 -4.92 -10.50
N ALA A 138 14.91 -3.65 -10.91
CA ALA A 138 15.15 -3.28 -12.31
C ALA A 138 16.49 -3.82 -12.83
N GLY A 139 17.57 -3.66 -12.06
CA GLY A 139 18.90 -4.19 -12.42
C GLY A 139 18.91 -5.71 -12.58
N LEU A 140 18.26 -6.44 -11.66
CA LEU A 140 18.14 -7.90 -11.73
C LEU A 140 17.31 -8.36 -12.95
N LEU A 141 16.27 -7.62 -13.31
CA LEU A 141 15.47 -7.91 -14.51
C LEU A 141 16.28 -7.68 -15.78
N ALA A 142 17.03 -6.57 -15.87
CA ALA A 142 17.91 -6.28 -17.00
C ALA A 142 19.04 -7.32 -17.14
N TRP A 143 19.68 -7.69 -16.03
CA TRP A 143 20.69 -8.75 -16.02
C TRP A 143 20.14 -10.07 -16.54
N ARG A 144 18.93 -10.46 -16.09
CA ARG A 144 18.26 -11.68 -16.54
C ARG A 144 17.84 -11.63 -18.01
N SER A 145 17.55 -10.46 -18.58
CA SER A 145 17.24 -10.35 -20.00
C SER A 145 18.47 -10.46 -20.89
N LEU A 146 19.66 -10.08 -20.38
CA LEU A 146 20.93 -10.20 -21.11
C LEU A 146 21.54 -11.60 -21.01
N ALA A 147 21.22 -12.35 -19.95
CA ALA A 147 21.67 -13.73 -19.75
C ALA A 147 20.81 -14.77 -20.50
N ARG A 148 19.97 -14.33 -21.44
CA ARG A 148 19.16 -15.19 -22.31
C ARG A 148 19.74 -15.24 -23.70
#